data_AF-A0A0G1A2A7-F1
#
_entry.id   AF-A0A0G1A2A7-F1
#
_cell.length_a   1.000
_cell.length_b   1.000
_cell.length_c   1.000
_cell.angle_alpha   90.00
_cell.angle_beta   90.00
_cell.angle_gamma   90.00
#
_symmetry.space_group_name_H-M   'P 1'
#
loop_
_entity.id
_entity.type
_entity.pdbx_description
1 polymer ?
#
loop_
_entity_poly.entity_id
_entity_poly.type
_entity_poly.pdbx_seq_one_letter_code
_entity_poly.pdbx_strand_id
1 'polypeptide(L)'
;MSVRMKISHSKTASRRAHHHMGTPRLVATKTGVRRRHFMDPDTGMYRGKQIITLGKPVVEKTTKAVSKAKKTPVKEKAEKKASVDKK
;
A
#
# COMPACT_ATOMS: atom_id res chain seq x y z
N MET A 1 -36.05 -51.08 7.93
CA MET A 1 -35.29 -49.96 8.52
C MET A 1 -33.80 -50.26 8.36
N SER A 2 -33.03 -49.47 7.60
CA SER A 2 -31.58 -49.69 7.46
C SER A 2 -30.82 -48.90 8.52
N VAL A 3 -29.92 -49.56 9.25
CA VAL A 3 -29.08 -48.92 10.27
C VAL A 3 -27.94 -48.19 9.57
N ARG A 4 -27.87 -46.87 9.71
CA ARG A 4 -26.77 -46.08 9.14
C ARG A 4 -25.52 -46.23 10.00
N MET A 5 -24.51 -46.93 9.49
CA MET A 5 -23.24 -47.09 10.20
C MET A 5 -22.45 -45.77 10.30
N LYS A 6 -21.69 -45.64 11.38
CA LYS A 6 -20.75 -44.52 11.59
C LYS A 6 -19.61 -44.59 10.57
N ILE A 7 -19.15 -43.42 10.11
CA ILE A 7 -18.02 -43.33 9.19
C ILE A 7 -16.73 -43.69 9.95
N SER A 8 -15.90 -44.56 9.36
CA SER A 8 -14.61 -44.93 9.93
C SER A 8 -13.65 -43.72 10.01
N HIS A 9 -12.67 -43.82 10.91
CA HIS A 9 -11.62 -42.81 11.03
C HIS A 9 -10.84 -42.67 9.70
N SER A 10 -10.52 -43.78 9.02
CA SER A 10 -9.83 -43.80 7.73
C SER A 10 -10.60 -43.05 6.62
N LYS A 11 -11.91 -43.28 6.49
CA LYS A 11 -12.76 -42.57 5.52
C LYS A 11 -12.85 -41.08 5.82
N THR A 12 -12.85 -40.74 7.11
CA THR A 12 -12.87 -39.35 7.55
C THR A 12 -11.53 -38.65 7.28
N ALA A 13 -10.40 -39.32 7.53
CA ALA A 13 -9.07 -38.80 7.26
C ALA A 13 -8.82 -38.63 5.75
N SER A 14 -9.17 -39.62 4.94
CA SER A 14 -9.09 -39.55 3.47
C SER A 14 -9.93 -38.40 2.91
N ARG A 15 -11.16 -38.21 3.40
CA ARG A 15 -11.98 -37.05 3.03
C ARG A 15 -11.31 -35.72 3.38
N ARG A 16 -10.66 -35.64 4.54
CA ARG A 16 -9.98 -34.43 5.02
C ARG A 16 -8.58 -34.21 4.45
N ALA A 17 -8.02 -35.16 3.71
CA ALA A 17 -6.67 -35.07 3.16
C ALA A 17 -6.45 -33.91 2.18
N HIS A 18 -7.53 -33.30 1.66
CA HIS A 18 -7.45 -32.13 0.78
C HIS A 18 -7.76 -30.81 1.48
N HIS A 19 -8.07 -30.83 2.77
CA HIS A 19 -8.45 -29.64 3.55
C HIS A 19 -7.25 -28.89 4.14
N HIS A 20 -6.05 -29.12 3.60
CA HIS A 20 -4.85 -28.43 4.06
C HIS A 20 -4.85 -26.98 3.60
N MET A 21 -4.38 -26.10 4.49
CA MET A 21 -4.22 -24.68 4.18
C MET A 21 -3.02 -24.47 3.25
N GLY A 22 -3.19 -23.64 2.22
CA GLY A 22 -2.12 -23.25 1.32
C GLY A 22 -1.27 -22.11 1.89
N THR A 23 -0.01 -22.02 1.46
CA THR A 23 0.87 -20.90 1.80
C THR A 23 0.61 -19.70 0.88
N PRO A 24 0.65 -18.46 1.40
CA PRO A 24 0.49 -17.28 0.57
C PRO A 24 1.73 -17.05 -0.33
N ARG A 25 1.51 -16.45 -1.50
CA ARG A 25 2.61 -16.01 -2.38
C ARG A 25 3.22 -14.71 -1.87
N LEU A 26 4.48 -14.79 -1.48
CA LEU A 26 5.25 -13.72 -0.88
C LEU A 26 6.42 -13.29 -1.79
N VAL A 27 6.79 -12.01 -1.72
CA VAL A 27 7.86 -11.39 -2.52
C VAL A 27 8.74 -10.55 -1.59
N ALA A 28 10.06 -10.68 -1.75
CA ALA A 28 11.03 -9.90 -0.99
C ALA A 28 10.93 -8.40 -1.32
N THR A 29 11.10 -7.57 -0.29
CA THR A 29 11.24 -6.12 -0.36
C THR A 29 12.54 -5.70 0.31
N LYS A 30 12.86 -4.41 0.29
CA LYS A 30 14.07 -3.90 0.93
C LYS A 30 14.05 -4.07 2.46
N THR A 31 12.86 -4.00 3.06
CA THR A 31 12.65 -4.04 4.52
C THR A 31 12.18 -5.40 5.02
N GLY A 32 11.65 -6.26 4.13
CA GLY A 32 11.15 -7.56 4.54
C GLY A 32 10.46 -8.30 3.39
N VAL A 33 9.22 -8.72 3.63
CA VAL A 33 8.46 -9.55 2.69
C VAL A 33 7.03 -9.04 2.62
N ARG A 34 6.47 -8.95 1.41
CA ARG A 34 5.07 -8.57 1.20
C ARG A 34 4.33 -9.57 0.32
N ARG A 35 2.99 -9.51 0.35
CA ARG A 35 2.17 -10.25 -0.63
C ARG A 35 2.42 -9.73 -2.05
N ARG A 36 2.42 -10.66 -3.01
CA ARG A 36 2.56 -10.31 -4.43
C ARG A 36 1.37 -9.45 -4.88
N HIS A 37 1.65 -8.36 -5.59
CA HIS A 37 0.67 -7.35 -6.05
C HIS A 37 0.04 -6.47 -4.97
N PHE A 38 0.47 -6.58 -3.71
CA PHE A 38 0.06 -5.65 -2.66
C PHE A 38 1.14 -4.61 -2.39
N MET A 39 0.74 -3.49 -1.76
CA MET A 39 1.66 -2.52 -1.18
C MET A 39 2.44 -3.16 -0.03
N ASP A 40 3.66 -2.68 0.22
CA ASP A 40 4.37 -2.99 1.45
C ASP A 40 3.69 -2.23 2.62
N PRO A 41 3.21 -2.91 3.67
CA PRO A 41 2.50 -2.28 4.78
C PRO A 41 3.41 -1.36 5.62
N ASP A 42 4.71 -1.63 5.66
CA ASP A 42 5.63 -0.89 6.54
C ASP A 42 6.12 0.39 5.88
N THR A 43 6.47 0.30 4.59
CA THR A 43 7.04 1.42 3.84
C THR A 43 6.01 2.17 3.00
N GLY A 44 4.84 1.60 2.72
CA GLY A 44 3.88 2.18 1.78
C GLY A 44 4.37 2.20 0.33
N MET A 45 5.37 1.38 0.01
CA MET A 45 5.97 1.28 -1.32
C MET A 45 5.33 0.20 -2.20
N TYR A 46 5.24 0.47 -3.50
CA TYR A 46 4.87 -0.53 -4.51
C TYR A 46 5.48 -0.23 -5.86
N ARG A 47 6.00 -1.28 -6.51
CA ARG A 47 6.70 -1.19 -7.81
C ARG A 47 7.73 -0.06 -7.85
N GLY A 48 8.48 0.12 -6.76
CA GLY A 48 9.52 1.13 -6.63
C GLY A 48 9.03 2.56 -6.37
N LYS A 49 7.72 2.78 -6.24
CA LYS A 49 7.11 4.10 -5.98
C LYS A 49 6.60 4.17 -4.54
N GLN A 50 6.78 5.32 -3.91
CA GLN A 50 6.15 5.65 -2.63
C GLN A 50 4.69 6.05 -2.91
N ILE A 51 3.72 5.30 -2.41
CA ILE A 51 2.30 5.61 -2.62
C ILE A 51 1.72 6.32 -1.40
N ILE A 52 2.02 5.81 -0.21
CA ILE A 52 1.53 6.39 1.05
C ILE A 52 2.73 6.65 1.94
N THR A 53 2.90 7.87 2.42
CA THR A 53 3.86 8.16 3.49
C THR A 53 3.25 7.77 4.82
N LEU A 54 3.43 6.51 5.20
CA LEU A 54 3.07 6.02 6.53
C LEU A 54 4.16 6.52 7.50
N GLY A 55 3.84 7.59 8.23
CA GLY A 55 4.63 8.14 9.34
C GLY A 55 6.09 8.50 9.03
N LYS A 56 6.35 9.68 8.43
CA LYS A 56 7.62 10.40 8.65
C LYS A 56 7.37 11.91 8.73
N PRO A 57 7.93 12.65 9.71
CA PRO A 57 8.11 14.09 9.51
C PRO A 57 8.93 14.26 8.23
N VAL A 58 8.46 15.16 7.38
CA VAL A 58 9.09 15.55 6.14
C VAL A 58 10.58 15.81 6.42
N VAL A 59 11.46 14.91 5.99
CA VAL A 59 12.89 15.24 5.90
C VAL A 59 13.00 16.11 4.67
N GLU A 60 12.82 17.41 4.87
CA GLU A 60 13.19 18.43 3.92
C GLU A 60 14.66 18.20 3.55
N LYS A 61 14.91 17.77 2.32
CA LYS A 61 16.24 17.84 1.76
C LYS A 61 16.49 19.31 1.41
N THR A 62 16.91 20.07 2.42
CA THR A 62 17.61 21.32 2.22
C THR A 62 18.93 21.04 1.51
N THR A 63 18.94 21.13 0.19
CA THR A 63 20.15 21.46 -0.56
C THR A 63 19.98 22.86 -1.15
N LYS A 64 20.08 23.88 -0.28
CA LYS A 64 20.65 25.18 -0.63
C LYS A 64 22.16 24.93 -0.82
N ALA A 65 22.92 25.48 -1.75
CA ALA A 65 22.77 26.44 -2.84
C ALA A 65 23.82 26.02 -3.91
N VAL A 66 23.80 26.49 -5.15
CA VAL A 66 24.54 27.69 -5.55
C VAL A 66 24.10 28.06 -6.98
N SER A 67 23.52 29.26 -7.10
CA SER A 67 23.64 30.29 -8.18
C SER A 67 23.70 29.84 -9.66
N LYS A 68 23.03 30.46 -10.64
CA LYS A 68 22.96 31.91 -10.90
C LYS A 68 22.02 32.12 -12.12
N ALA A 69 21.30 33.25 -12.11
CA ALA A 69 20.89 34.02 -13.28
C ALA A 69 19.91 33.40 -14.31
N LYS A 70 18.65 33.87 -14.28
CA LYS A 70 18.15 34.84 -15.27
C LYS A 70 16.81 35.44 -14.84
N LYS A 71 16.81 36.78 -14.71
CA LYS A 71 15.63 37.65 -14.64
C LYS A 71 14.90 37.62 -15.99
N THR A 72 13.57 37.61 -15.98
CA THR A 72 12.72 38.59 -16.69
C THR A 72 11.25 38.48 -16.20
N PRO A 73 10.53 39.60 -16.01
CA PRO A 73 9.17 39.63 -15.46
C PRO A 73 8.10 39.97 -16.51
N VAL A 74 7.08 39.13 -16.69
CA VAL A 74 5.83 39.38 -17.46
C VAL A 74 4.86 38.26 -17.00
N LYS A 75 3.60 38.39 -16.55
CA LYS A 75 2.50 39.35 -16.76
C LYS A 75 1.44 39.16 -15.65
N GLU A 76 0.76 40.25 -15.32
CA GLU A 76 -0.50 40.34 -14.57
C GLU A 76 -1.70 39.70 -15.29
N LYS A 77 -2.81 39.63 -14.52
CA LYS A 77 -4.23 39.28 -14.78
C LYS A 77 -4.59 37.84 -14.39
N ALA A 78 -5.63 37.56 -13.61
CA ALA A 78 -6.89 38.28 -13.40
C ALA A 78 -7.50 38.05 -11.99
N GLU A 79 -8.44 38.93 -11.69
CA GLU A 79 -9.07 39.26 -10.43
C GLU A 79 -10.16 38.29 -9.92
N LYS A 80 -10.36 38.34 -8.59
CA LYS A 80 -11.63 38.44 -7.83
C LYS A 80 -12.81 37.53 -8.21
N LYS A 81 -13.21 36.66 -7.28
CA LYS A 81 -14.56 36.48 -6.65
C LYS A 81 -14.36 35.54 -5.45
N ALA A 82 -14.93 35.67 -4.25
CA ALA A 82 -15.80 36.63 -3.61
C ALA A 82 -15.68 36.38 -2.10
N SER A 83 -15.60 37.45 -1.32
CA SER A 83 -15.93 37.47 0.10
C SER A 83 -17.43 37.25 0.28
N VAL A 84 -17.85 36.29 1.10
CA VAL A 84 -19.13 36.33 1.79
C VAL A 84 -18.91 35.83 3.22
N ASP A 85 -18.80 36.79 4.13
CA ASP A 85 -19.06 36.63 5.55
C ASP A 85 -20.55 36.35 5.79
N LYS A 86 -20.84 35.40 6.69
CA LYS A 86 -22.08 35.37 7.48
C LYS A 86 -21.89 34.41 8.67
N LYS A 87 -21.42 34.91 9.81
CA LYS A 87 -22.19 35.05 11.06
C LYS A 87 -21.30 35.60 12.18
#